data_AF-A0ABD6B496-F1
#
_entry.id   AF-A0ABD6B496-F1
#
_cell.length_a   1.000
_cell.length_b   1.000
_cell.length_c   1.000
_cell.angle_alpha   90.00
_cell.angle_beta   90.00
_cell.angle_gamma   90.00
#
_symmetry.space_group_name_H-M   'P 1'
#
loop_
_entity.id
_entity.type
_entity.pdbx_description
1 polymer ?
#
loop_
_entity_poly.entity_id
_entity_poly.type
_entity_poly.pdbx_seq_one_letter_code
_entity_poly.pdbx_strand_id
1 'polypeptide(L)' 'DSDDVDAPAYDHLVVGSHGRTGVSRMLLGSVAEKVVRESPIPVTVVR' A
#
# COMPACT_ATOMS: atom_id res chain seq x y z
N ASP A 1 -21.55 -25.44 10.77
CA ASP A 1 -21.09 -24.05 10.91
C ASP A 1 -19.64 -23.95 10.45
N SER A 2 -19.43 -23.61 9.18
CA SER A 2 -18.18 -22.98 8.73
C SER A 2 -18.55 -21.52 8.56
N ASP A 3 -18.45 -20.75 9.64
CA ASP A 3 -18.58 -19.29 9.58
C ASP A 3 -17.34 -18.75 8.86
N ASP A 4 -17.30 -18.93 7.53
CA ASP A 4 -16.41 -18.16 6.66
C ASP A 4 -16.94 -16.73 6.64
N VAL A 5 -16.56 -15.98 7.68
CA VAL A 5 -16.81 -14.54 7.74
C VAL A 5 -16.01 -13.93 6.60
N ASP A 6 -16.67 -13.58 5.50
CA ASP A 6 -16.07 -12.88 4.37
C ASP A 6 -15.23 -11.73 4.93
N ALA A 7 -13.92 -11.77 4.65
CA ALA A 7 -13.05 -10.67 4.99
C ALA A 7 -13.61 -9.41 4.32
N PRO A 8 -13.65 -8.25 5.02
CA PRO A 8 -14.21 -7.03 4.47
C PRO A 8 -13.53 -6.70 3.14
N ALA A 9 -14.33 -6.57 2.08
CA ALA A 9 -13.87 -6.16 0.78
C ALA A 9 -13.47 -4.68 0.85
N TYR A 10 -12.18 -4.40 0.64
CA TYR A 10 -11.67 -3.03 0.52
C TYR A 10 -11.68 -2.62 -0.95
N ASP A 11 -12.07 -1.40 -1.23
CA ASP A 11 -12.11 -0.80 -2.57
C ASP A 11 -10.89 0.09 -2.86
N HIS A 12 -10.17 0.53 -1.82
CA HIS A 12 -9.00 1.40 -1.97
C HIS A 12 -7.96 1.23 -0.84
N LEU A 13 -6.68 1.37 -1.18
CA LEU A 13 -5.56 1.27 -0.22
C LEU A 13 -4.76 2.59 -0.17
N VAL A 14 -4.43 3.08 1.04
CA VAL A 14 -3.60 4.28 1.22
C VAL A 14 -2.34 3.94 2.00
N VAL A 15 -1.17 4.32 1.47
CA VAL A 15 0.14 4.03 2.07
C VAL A 15 0.90 5.33 2.32
N GLY A 16 1.36 5.54 3.55
CA GLY A 16 2.27 6.63 3.89
C GLY A 16 3.73 6.30 3.58
N SER A 17 4.43 7.16 2.86
CA SER A 17 5.85 7.06 2.57
C SER A 17 6.67 7.99 3.48
N HIS A 18 6.72 7.72 4.79
CA HIS A 18 7.54 8.48 5.73
C HIS A 18 8.93 7.83 5.87
N GLY A 19 9.91 8.37 5.14
CA GLY A 19 11.31 7.95 5.24
C GLY A 19 12.16 9.00 5.95
N ARG A 20 12.59 8.70 7.18
CA ARG A 20 13.70 9.41 7.85
C ARG A 20 14.88 9.52 6.88
N THR A 21 15.27 10.75 6.57
CA THR A 21 16.62 11.17 6.12
C THR A 21 17.27 10.30 5.03
N GLY A 22 17.20 10.71 3.74
CA GLY A 22 18.38 10.51 2.88
C GLY A 22 18.24 10.13 1.41
N VAL A 23 17.08 9.71 0.88
CA VAL A 23 16.98 9.39 -0.57
C VAL A 23 16.44 10.58 -1.36
N SER A 24 17.33 11.55 -1.58
CA SER A 24 17.12 12.80 -2.34
C SER A 24 16.92 12.61 -3.85
N ARG A 25 16.30 11.52 -4.30
CA ARG A 25 15.95 11.34 -5.72
C ARG A 25 14.81 10.32 -5.89
N MET A 26 13.58 10.83 -6.01
CA MET A 26 12.44 10.24 -6.76
C MET A 26 12.22 8.71 -6.71
N LEU A 27 12.14 8.07 -5.54
CA LEU A 27 11.70 6.67 -5.48
C LEU A 27 10.52 6.52 -4.50
N LEU A 28 9.51 5.74 -4.92
CA LEU A 28 8.27 5.44 -4.17
C LEU A 28 8.55 4.80 -2.79
N GLY A 29 9.76 4.29 -2.58
CA GLY A 29 10.16 3.46 -1.45
C GLY A 29 9.89 1.98 -1.76
N SER A 30 10.74 1.07 -1.28
CA SER A 30 10.67 -0.37 -1.61
C SER A 30 9.34 -1.00 -1.18
N VAL A 31 8.78 -0.56 -0.04
CA VAL A 31 7.48 -1.06 0.45
C VAL A 31 6.34 -0.58 -0.44
N ALA A 32 6.27 0.73 -0.71
CA ALA A 32 5.18 1.26 -1.53
C ALA A 32 5.26 0.78 -2.99
N GLU A 33 6.47 0.57 -3.54
CA GLU A 33 6.65 -0.05 -4.86
C GLU A 33 6.02 -1.43 -4.90
N LYS A 34 6.35 -2.28 -3.94
CA LYS A 34 5.82 -3.64 -3.86
C LYS A 34 4.30 -3.64 -3.72
N VAL A 35 3.78 -2.80 -2.82
CA VAL A 35 2.33 -2.68 -2.58
C VAL A 35 1.60 -2.22 -3.85
N VAL A 36 2.11 -1.19 -4.53
CA VAL A 36 1.48 -0.70 -5.77
C VAL A 36 1.52 -1.75 -6.88
N ARG A 37 2.61 -2.53 -6.98
CA ARG A 37 2.75 -3.59 -8.00
C ARG A 37 1.82 -4.78 -7.77
N GLU A 38 1.59 -5.14 -6.51
CA GLU A 38 0.87 -6.37 -6.14
C GLU A 38 -0.59 -6.12 -5.75
N SER A 39 -1.00 -4.86 -5.57
CA SER A 39 -2.35 -4.55 -5.09
C SER A 39 -3.43 -4.90 -6.12
N PRO A 40 -4.48 -5.65 -5.71
CA PRO A 40 -5.63 -5.93 -6.57
C PRO A 40 -6.58 -4.73 -6.69
N ILE A 41 -6.40 -3.71 -5.85
CA ILE A 41 -7.24 -2.50 -5.78
C ILE A 41 -6.39 -1.24 -5.93
N PRO A 42 -6.99 -0.10 -6.32
CA PRO A 42 -6.27 1.17 -6.42
C PRO A 42 -5.50 1.54 -5.15
N VAL A 43 -4.29 2.08 -5.33
CA VAL A 43 -3.40 2.50 -4.22
C VAL A 43 -3.06 3.97 -4.35
N THR A 44 -3.18 4.72 -3.25
CA THR A 44 -2.68 6.09 -3.13
C THR A 44 -1.48 6.13 -2.21
N VAL A 45 -0.37 6.67 -2.69
CA VAL A 45 0.84 6.89 -1.90
C VAL A 45 0.89 8.34 -1.46
N VAL A 46 0.91 8.59 -0.14
CA VAL A 46 1.00 9.92 0.45
C VAL A 46 2.37 10.13 1.09
N ARG A 47 2.92 11.34 0.97
CA ARG A 47 4.25 11.68 1.47
C ARG A 47 4.21 12.25 2.89
#